data_AF-A0A0B7GQK3-F1
#
_entry.id   AF-A0A0B7GQK3-F1
#
_cell.length_a   1.000
_cell.length_b   1.000
_cell.length_c   1.000
_cell.angle_alpha   90.00
_cell.angle_beta   90.00
_cell.angle_gamma   90.00
#
_symmetry.space_group_name_H-M   'P 1'
#
loop_
_entity.id
_entity.type
_entity.pdbx_description
1 polymer ?
#
loop_
_entity_poly.entity_id
_entity_poly.type
_entity_poly.pdbx_seq_one_letter_code
_entity_poly.pdbx_strand_id
1 'polypeptide(L)'
;MLVIAVFYNTLIYVSFMFLTVYLLFKIKPIKDTVMTSCQSAPEWAARIGVIIVFSIANMLVSKFSFEANGALVNIRTGITLVGTVLFGIIPGFAISISGGLFRYSLGDWSALPCCVAAIAAPIAPAIFIYFFKKKNAEFTFIIISILSLIAVFWEVIHLLVLLPT
;
A
#
# COMPACT_ATOMS: atom_id res chain seq x y z
N MET A 1 8.72 -20.95 15.81
CA MET A 1 8.05 -19.74 16.36
C MET A 1 8.01 -18.58 15.36
N LEU A 2 9.13 -18.23 14.70
CA LEU A 2 9.18 -17.15 13.69
C LEU A 2 8.14 -17.32 12.57
N VAL A 3 8.02 -18.52 11.99
CA VAL A 3 7.07 -18.79 10.88
C VAL A 3 5.61 -18.58 11.29
N ILE A 4 5.22 -19.00 12.50
CA ILE A 4 3.86 -18.83 13.02
C ILE A 4 3.55 -17.35 13.27
N ALA A 5 4.53 -16.59 13.80
CA ALA A 5 4.38 -15.16 14.02
C ALA A 5 4.29 -14.36 12.71
N VAL A 6 5.12 -14.70 11.73
CA VAL A 6 5.04 -14.14 10.37
C VAL A 6 3.68 -14.42 9.76
N PHE A 7 3.17 -15.65 9.90
CA PHE A 7 1.87 -16.04 9.37
C PHE A 7 0.70 -15.32 10.05
N TYR A 8 0.73 -15.18 11.38
CA TYR A 8 -0.29 -14.46 12.14
C TYR A 8 -0.31 -12.96 11.80
N ASN A 9 0.85 -12.32 11.75
CA ASN A 9 0.96 -10.91 11.33
C ASN A 9 0.45 -10.72 9.91
N THR A 10 0.85 -11.61 9.01
CA THR A 10 0.38 -11.65 7.61
C THR A 10 -1.14 -11.72 7.53
N LEU A 11 -1.77 -12.55 8.36
CA LEU A 11 -3.23 -12.71 8.37
C LEU A 11 -3.94 -11.43 8.86
N ILE A 12 -3.37 -10.76 9.86
CA ILE A 12 -3.84 -9.45 10.33
C ILE A 12 -3.74 -8.41 9.21
N TYR A 13 -2.61 -8.35 8.51
CA TYR A 13 -2.43 -7.43 7.37
C TYR A 13 -3.45 -7.60 6.28
N VAL A 14 -3.64 -8.85 5.83
CA VAL A 14 -4.59 -9.17 4.77
C VAL A 14 -5.97 -8.74 5.22
N SER A 15 -6.38 -9.07 6.44
CA SER A 15 -7.68 -8.69 7.01
C SER A 15 -7.87 -7.16 7.07
N PHE A 16 -6.86 -6.42 7.54
CA PHE A 16 -6.90 -4.95 7.56
C PHE A 16 -6.92 -4.34 6.16
N MET A 17 -6.21 -4.93 5.20
CA MET A 17 -6.20 -4.46 3.82
C MET A 17 -7.56 -4.66 3.16
N PHE A 18 -8.18 -5.84 3.31
CA PHE A 18 -9.54 -6.11 2.82
C PHE A 18 -10.56 -5.16 3.44
N LEU A 19 -10.50 -4.94 4.76
CA LEU A 19 -11.37 -3.98 5.44
C LEU A 19 -11.17 -2.55 4.92
N THR A 20 -9.91 -2.12 4.77
CA THR A 20 -9.57 -0.78 4.29
C THR A 20 -10.08 -0.56 2.87
N VAL A 21 -9.80 -1.49 1.95
CA VAL A 21 -10.32 -1.43 0.57
C VAL A 21 -11.85 -1.38 0.57
N TYR A 22 -12.51 -2.25 1.34
CA TYR A 22 -13.96 -2.28 1.43
C TYR A 22 -14.55 -0.94 1.89
N LEU A 23 -13.99 -0.36 2.96
CA LEU A 23 -14.43 0.94 3.48
C LEU A 23 -14.18 2.08 2.48
N LEU A 24 -13.05 2.05 1.77
CA LEU A 24 -12.74 3.03 0.72
C LEU A 24 -13.73 2.95 -0.44
N PHE A 25 -14.14 1.75 -0.87
CA PHE A 25 -15.16 1.60 -1.92
C PHE A 25 -16.57 2.03 -1.48
N LYS A 26 -16.85 2.08 -0.18
CA LYS A 26 -18.10 2.64 0.36
C LYS A 26 -18.16 4.16 0.23
N ILE A 27 -17.02 4.83 0.08
CA ILE A 27 -16.92 6.27 -0.08
C ILE A 27 -17.20 6.63 -1.56
N LYS A 28 -18.36 7.25 -1.81
CA LYS A 28 -18.83 7.66 -3.15
C LYS A 28 -17.76 8.35 -4.02
N PRO A 29 -17.04 9.40 -3.56
CA PRO A 29 -16.04 10.06 -4.40
C PRO A 29 -14.84 9.17 -4.76
N ILE A 30 -14.47 8.21 -3.91
CA ILE A 30 -13.41 7.24 -4.23
C ILE A 30 -13.90 6.28 -5.30
N LYS A 31 -15.12 5.75 -5.13
CA LYS A 31 -15.77 4.91 -6.13
C LYS A 31 -15.87 5.62 -7.48
N ASP A 32 -16.31 6.88 -7.49
CA ASP A 32 -16.45 7.67 -8.72
C ASP A 32 -15.09 7.98 -9.36
N THR A 33 -14.05 8.26 -8.57
CA THR A 33 -12.68 8.46 -9.07
C THR A 33 -12.06 7.18 -9.65
N VAL A 34 -12.38 6.01 -9.08
CA VAL A 34 -11.91 4.70 -9.57
C VAL A 34 -12.68 4.26 -10.82
N MET A 35 -13.98 4.55 -10.90
CA MET A 35 -14.87 4.07 -11.96
C MET A 35 -14.96 5.01 -13.18
N THR A 36 -14.71 6.31 -13.01
CA THR A 36 -14.92 7.30 -14.07
C THR A 36 -13.57 7.68 -14.72
N SER A 37 -13.09 6.85 -15.63
CA SER A 37 -11.83 7.06 -16.37
C SER A 37 -11.99 7.98 -17.60
N CYS A 38 -12.71 9.09 -17.47
CA CYS A 38 -12.97 10.05 -18.56
C CYS A 38 -12.27 11.40 -18.30
N GLN A 39 -11.17 11.60 -19.04
CA GLN A 39 -10.25 12.75 -19.02
C GLN A 39 -10.96 14.12 -19.01
N SER A 40 -11.16 14.69 -17.83
CA SER A 40 -11.59 16.09 -17.67
C SER A 40 -10.82 16.79 -16.54
N ALA A 41 -10.71 18.12 -16.57
CA ALA A 41 -9.98 18.92 -15.58
C ALA A 41 -10.36 18.67 -14.09
N PRO A 42 -11.64 18.39 -13.73
CA PRO A 42 -12.02 18.00 -12.36
C PRO A 42 -11.37 16.70 -11.86
N GLU A 43 -10.98 15.81 -12.76
CA GLU A 43 -10.42 14.49 -12.42
C GLU A 43 -8.99 14.58 -11.89
N TRP A 44 -8.19 15.54 -12.39
CA TRP A 44 -6.84 15.78 -11.87
C TRP A 44 -6.86 16.32 -10.44
N ALA A 45 -7.83 17.18 -10.11
CA ALA A 45 -8.03 17.65 -8.75
C ALA A 45 -8.41 16.50 -7.80
N ALA A 46 -9.27 15.58 -8.25
CA ALA A 46 -9.61 14.38 -7.49
C ALA A 46 -8.39 13.46 -7.27
N ARG A 47 -7.56 13.24 -8.29
CA ARG A 47 -6.32 12.45 -8.17
C ARG A 47 -5.35 13.08 -7.17
N ILE A 48 -5.16 14.40 -7.21
CA ILE A 48 -4.32 15.12 -6.25
C ILE A 48 -4.89 14.97 -4.83
N GLY A 49 -6.20 15.14 -4.67
CA GLY A 49 -6.87 14.96 -3.37
C GLY A 49 -6.64 13.56 -2.78
N VAL A 50 -6.77 12.52 -3.61
CA VAL A 50 -6.50 11.14 -3.20
C VAL A 50 -5.03 10.94 -2.82
N ILE A 51 -4.09 11.48 -3.61
CA ILE A 51 -2.65 11.43 -3.28
C ILE A 51 -2.41 12.06 -1.92
N ILE A 52 -2.98 13.23 -1.64
CA ILE A 52 -2.79 13.94 -0.36
C ILE A 52 -3.34 13.11 0.80
N VAL A 53 -4.59 12.65 0.71
CA VAL A 53 -5.25 11.90 1.78
C VAL A 53 -4.51 10.60 2.07
N PHE A 54 -4.14 9.85 1.03
CA PHE A 54 -3.42 8.59 1.21
C PHE A 54 -1.99 8.82 1.69
N SER A 55 -1.31 9.88 1.24
CA SER A 55 0.02 10.26 1.77
C SER A 55 -0.04 10.55 3.26
N ILE A 56 -1.04 11.32 3.71
CA ILE A 56 -1.25 11.62 5.14
C ILE A 56 -1.50 10.33 5.91
N ALA A 57 -2.38 9.46 5.42
CA ALA A 57 -2.62 8.15 6.04
C ALA A 57 -1.31 7.34 6.12
N ASN A 58 -0.51 7.31 5.04
CA ASN A 58 0.76 6.60 4.99
C ASN A 58 1.76 7.11 6.04
N MET A 59 1.81 8.43 6.24
CA MET A 59 2.64 9.07 7.26
C MET A 59 2.15 8.76 8.68
N LEU A 60 0.83 8.78 8.93
CA LEU A 60 0.25 8.47 10.23
C LEU A 60 0.58 7.04 10.66
N VAL A 61 0.37 6.06 9.78
CA VAL A 61 0.72 4.66 10.08
C VAL A 61 2.23 4.48 10.26
N SER A 62 3.06 5.35 9.68
CA SER A 62 4.50 5.29 9.93
C SER A 62 4.88 5.60 11.39
N LYS A 63 3.99 6.23 12.16
CA LYS A 63 4.12 6.38 13.61
C LYS A 63 3.48 5.21 14.39
N PHE A 64 2.39 4.64 13.86
CA PHE A 64 1.69 3.52 14.47
C PHE A 64 2.23 2.19 13.94
N SER A 65 3.24 1.65 14.62
CA SER A 65 3.76 0.31 14.35
C SER A 65 3.36 -0.66 15.46
N PHE A 66 2.98 -1.87 15.08
CA PHE A 66 2.75 -2.96 16.01
C PHE A 66 4.07 -3.72 16.17
N GLU A 67 4.51 -3.90 17.41
CA GLU A 67 5.68 -4.71 17.70
C GLU A 67 5.27 -6.17 17.83
N ALA A 68 5.86 -7.03 17.01
CA ALA A 68 5.63 -8.47 17.06
C ALA A 68 6.97 -9.21 17.04
N ASN A 69 7.33 -9.85 18.16
CA ASN A 69 8.58 -10.58 18.35
C ASN A 69 9.84 -9.77 17.96
N GLY A 70 9.90 -8.49 18.34
CA GLY A 70 11.04 -7.60 18.06
C GLY A 70 11.09 -7.02 16.64
N ALA A 71 10.13 -7.36 15.77
CA ALA A 71 9.97 -6.72 14.47
C ALA A 71 8.85 -5.66 14.51
N LEU A 72 9.13 -4.47 13.97
CA LEU A 72 8.15 -3.40 13.81
C LEU A 72 7.34 -3.61 12.54
N VAL A 73 6.04 -3.86 12.72
CA VAL A 73 5.11 -4.25 11.66
C VAL A 73 4.12 -3.11 11.41
N ASN A 74 4.03 -2.61 10.17
CA ASN A 74 3.19 -1.45 9.80
C ASN A 74 2.34 -1.67 8.53
N ILE A 75 1.13 -1.13 8.45
CA ILE A 75 0.26 -1.27 7.26
C ILE A 75 0.64 -0.36 6.06
N ARG A 76 1.85 0.23 6.05
CA ARG A 76 2.31 1.18 5.03
C ARG A 76 2.30 0.57 3.64
N THR A 77 2.88 -0.63 3.51
CA THR A 77 2.92 -1.41 2.28
C THR A 77 1.50 -1.61 1.71
N GLY A 78 0.52 -1.87 2.58
CA GLY A 78 -0.89 -2.02 2.22
C GLY A 78 -1.50 -0.73 1.63
N ILE A 79 -1.28 0.43 2.28
CA ILE A 79 -1.79 1.72 1.80
C ILE A 79 -1.23 2.05 0.41
N THR A 80 0.08 1.89 0.24
CA THR A 80 0.76 2.13 -1.04
C THR A 80 0.24 1.19 -2.13
N LEU A 81 0.08 -0.09 -1.82
CA LEU A 81 -0.40 -1.08 -2.79
C LEU A 81 -1.84 -0.79 -3.22
N VAL A 82 -2.73 -0.53 -2.26
CA VAL A 82 -4.12 -0.12 -2.53
C VAL A 82 -4.15 1.16 -3.37
N GLY A 83 -3.36 2.16 -3.00
CA GLY A 83 -3.27 3.41 -3.75
C GLY A 83 -2.83 3.20 -5.20
N THR A 84 -1.85 2.33 -5.43
CA THR A 84 -1.33 2.00 -6.75
C THR A 84 -2.38 1.32 -7.62
N VAL A 85 -3.13 0.37 -7.07
CA VAL A 85 -4.08 -0.43 -7.86
C VAL A 85 -5.38 0.33 -8.12
N LEU A 86 -5.91 1.02 -7.11
CA LEU A 86 -7.15 1.79 -7.23
C LEU A 86 -6.95 3.03 -8.11
N PHE A 87 -5.92 3.82 -7.82
CA PHE A 87 -5.76 5.15 -8.43
C PHE A 87 -4.72 5.19 -9.55
N GLY A 88 -3.95 4.12 -9.72
CA GLY A 88 -2.96 3.97 -10.78
C GLY A 88 -1.52 4.15 -10.31
N ILE A 89 -0.59 3.92 -11.24
CA ILE A 89 0.85 3.87 -10.98
C ILE A 89 1.36 5.22 -10.43
N ILE A 90 0.97 6.33 -11.05
CA ILE A 90 1.46 7.67 -10.67
C ILE A 90 1.04 8.03 -9.24
N PRO A 91 -0.27 7.98 -8.86
CA PRO A 91 -0.66 8.21 -7.47
C PRO A 91 0.01 7.27 -6.48
N GLY A 92 0.11 5.98 -6.81
CA GLY A 92 0.76 4.98 -5.96
C GLY A 92 2.20 5.31 -5.61
N PHE A 93 3.01 5.70 -6.59
CA PHE A 93 4.39 6.13 -6.36
C PHE A 93 4.47 7.43 -5.55
N ALA A 94 3.60 8.41 -5.80
CA ALA A 94 3.58 9.67 -5.04
C ALA A 94 3.26 9.44 -3.54
N ILE A 95 2.26 8.60 -3.26
CA ILE A 95 1.91 8.18 -1.88
C ILE A 95 3.07 7.44 -1.22
N SER A 96 3.77 6.61 -2.00
CA SER A 96 4.88 5.81 -1.49
C SER A 96 6.12 6.63 -1.15
N ILE A 97 6.52 7.53 -2.05
CA ILE A 97 7.68 8.40 -1.88
C ILE A 97 7.48 9.31 -0.67
N SER A 98 6.31 9.95 -0.57
CA SER A 98 6.01 10.84 0.56
C SER A 98 6.01 10.10 1.91
N GLY A 99 5.38 8.92 1.98
CA GLY A 99 5.37 8.08 3.18
C GLY A 99 6.75 7.51 3.53
N GLY A 100 7.53 7.08 2.55
CA GLY A 100 8.88 6.55 2.73
C GLY A 100 9.85 7.62 3.25
N LEU A 101 9.84 8.80 2.64
CA LEU A 101 10.65 9.95 3.09
C LEU A 101 10.26 10.40 4.51
N PHE A 102 8.97 10.41 4.84
CA PHE A 102 8.52 10.70 6.19
C PHE A 102 8.97 9.63 7.20
N ARG A 103 8.98 8.35 6.82
CA ARG A 103 9.55 7.31 7.70
C ARG A 103 11.04 7.52 7.91
N TYR A 104 11.75 7.90 6.85
CA TYR A 104 13.17 8.17 6.93
C TYR A 104 13.48 9.30 7.92
N SER A 105 12.66 10.36 7.93
CA SER A 105 12.86 11.50 8.84
C SER A 105 12.62 11.19 10.32
N LEU A 106 12.04 10.03 10.67
CA LEU A 106 11.91 9.59 12.06
C LEU A 106 13.24 9.08 12.66
N GLY A 107 14.25 8.75 11.84
CA GLY A 107 15.65 8.65 12.29
C GLY A 107 16.07 7.39 13.06
N ASP A 108 15.22 6.38 13.19
CA ASP A 108 15.61 5.12 13.85
C ASP A 108 16.56 4.26 13.00
N TRP A 109 17.16 3.24 13.61
CA TRP A 109 18.05 2.28 12.92
C TRP A 109 17.40 1.59 11.70
N SER A 110 16.08 1.41 11.72
CA SER A 110 15.30 0.81 10.63
C SER A 110 14.81 1.83 9.60
N ALA A 111 15.14 3.12 9.73
CA ALA A 111 14.60 4.20 8.90
C ALA A 111 14.97 4.07 7.41
N LEU A 112 16.23 3.78 7.10
CA LEU A 112 16.71 3.61 5.73
C LEU A 112 16.08 2.37 5.05
N PRO A 113 16.16 1.15 5.61
CA PRO A 113 15.58 -0.02 4.95
C PRO A 113 14.06 0.08 4.82
N CYS A 114 13.36 0.62 5.83
CA CYS A 114 11.92 0.86 5.75
C CYS A 114 11.55 1.90 4.69
N CYS A 115 12.39 2.90 4.44
CA CYS A 115 12.19 3.90 3.40
C CYS A 115 12.29 3.27 2.01
N VAL A 116 13.37 2.52 1.76
CA VAL A 116 13.58 1.82 0.47
C VAL A 116 12.47 0.81 0.22
N ALA A 117 12.11 0.00 1.23
CA ALA A 117 11.03 -0.97 1.14
C ALA A 117 9.69 -0.29 0.83
N ALA A 118 9.40 0.84 1.47
CA ALA A 118 8.18 1.61 1.18
C ALA A 118 8.18 2.07 -0.28
N ILE A 119 9.21 2.80 -0.71
CA ILE A 119 9.30 3.40 -2.05
C ILE A 119 9.20 2.36 -3.17
N ALA A 120 9.76 1.17 -2.96
CA ALA A 120 9.72 0.08 -3.94
C ALA A 120 8.45 -0.79 -3.88
N ALA A 121 7.64 -0.70 -2.83
CA ALA A 121 6.36 -1.42 -2.71
C ALA A 121 5.37 -1.24 -3.89
N PRO A 122 5.26 -0.08 -4.58
CA PRO A 122 4.40 0.10 -5.74
C PRO A 122 4.83 -0.70 -6.98
N ILE A 123 6.09 -1.18 -7.05
CA ILE A 123 6.63 -1.79 -8.27
C ILE A 123 5.85 -3.06 -8.64
N ALA A 124 5.65 -3.96 -7.68
CA ALA A 124 4.92 -5.20 -7.91
C ALA A 124 3.45 -4.97 -8.37
N PRO A 125 2.63 -4.15 -7.69
CA PRO A 125 1.29 -3.83 -8.18
C PRO A 125 1.31 -3.03 -9.49
N ALA A 126 2.33 -2.20 -9.77
CA ALA A 126 2.47 -1.49 -11.04
C ALA A 126 2.70 -2.46 -12.22
N ILE A 127 3.56 -3.47 -12.03
CA ILE A 127 3.76 -4.56 -13.00
C ILE A 127 2.45 -5.32 -13.21
N PHE A 128 1.74 -5.66 -12.13
CA PHE A 128 0.44 -6.33 -12.23
C PHE A 128 -0.56 -5.49 -13.05
N ILE A 129 -0.63 -4.19 -12.81
CA ILE A 129 -1.51 -3.29 -13.57
C ILE A 129 -1.12 -3.25 -15.04
N TYR A 130 0.16 -3.14 -15.34
CA TYR A 130 0.66 -3.04 -16.72
C TYR A 130 0.31 -4.28 -17.55
N PHE A 131 0.45 -5.48 -16.97
CA PHE A 131 0.20 -6.73 -17.69
C PHE A 131 -1.26 -7.22 -17.62
N PHE A 132 -1.96 -7.00 -16.51
CA PHE A 132 -3.23 -7.68 -16.22
C PHE A 132 -4.43 -6.74 -16.07
N LYS A 133 -4.24 -5.43 -15.84
CA LYS A 133 -5.40 -4.52 -15.67
C LYS A 133 -5.95 -4.10 -17.03
N LYS A 134 -7.01 -4.79 -17.46
CA LYS A 134 -7.86 -4.33 -18.58
C LYS A 134 -8.64 -3.09 -18.13
N LYS A 135 -8.90 -2.14 -19.05
CA LYS A 135 -9.55 -0.82 -18.76
C LYS A 135 -10.85 -0.89 -17.94
N ASN A 136 -11.55 -2.04 -17.94
CA ASN A 136 -12.82 -2.25 -17.24
C ASN A 136 -12.78 -3.45 -16.25
N ALA A 137 -11.61 -3.82 -15.74
CA ALA A 137 -11.52 -4.92 -14.79
C ALA A 137 -12.24 -4.55 -13.48
N GLU A 138 -13.38 -5.20 -13.20
CA GLU A 138 -14.01 -5.13 -11.89
C GLU A 138 -13.08 -5.72 -10.84
N PHE A 139 -13.05 -5.13 -9.65
CA PHE A 139 -12.27 -5.63 -8.52
C PHE A 139 -12.92 -6.92 -7.97
N THR A 140 -12.68 -8.03 -8.65
CA THR A 140 -13.12 -9.35 -8.21
C THR A 140 -12.31 -9.79 -6.98
N PHE A 141 -12.92 -10.61 -6.13
CA PHE A 141 -12.27 -11.27 -4.99
C PHE A 141 -10.90 -11.88 -5.34
N ILE A 142 -10.75 -12.44 -6.54
CA ILE A 142 -9.50 -13.00 -7.06
C ILE A 142 -8.41 -11.94 -7.17
N ILE A 143 -8.72 -10.77 -7.73
CA ILE A 143 -7.76 -9.68 -7.89
C ILE A 143 -7.30 -9.19 -6.51
N ILE A 144 -8.23 -8.99 -5.59
CA ILE A 144 -7.90 -8.55 -4.22
C ILE A 144 -7.04 -9.61 -3.50
N SER A 145 -7.29 -10.89 -3.73
CA SER A 145 -6.49 -11.99 -3.18
C SER A 145 -5.06 -11.99 -3.74
N ILE A 146 -4.88 -11.82 -5.05
CA ILE A 146 -3.55 -11.72 -5.69
C ILE A 146 -2.78 -10.52 -5.14
N LEU A 147 -3.44 -9.37 -5.03
CA LEU A 147 -2.85 -8.14 -4.49
C LEU A 147 -2.43 -8.30 -3.03
N SER A 148 -3.23 -8.99 -2.24
CA SER A 148 -2.89 -9.35 -0.86
C SER A 148 -1.65 -10.23 -0.82
N LEU A 149 -1.55 -11.25 -1.67
CA LEU A 149 -0.36 -12.10 -1.76
C LEU A 149 0.89 -11.32 -2.16
N ILE A 150 0.77 -10.37 -3.09
CA ILE A 150 1.88 -9.47 -3.48
C ILE A 150 2.33 -8.61 -2.29
N ALA A 151 1.39 -8.05 -1.52
CA ALA A 151 1.70 -7.25 -0.33
C ALA A 151 2.50 -8.08 0.70
N VAL A 152 2.06 -9.31 0.94
CA VAL A 152 2.69 -10.24 1.88
C VAL A 152 4.08 -10.63 1.41
N PHE A 153 4.23 -10.99 0.14
CA PHE A 153 5.52 -11.33 -0.43
C PHE A 153 6.53 -10.17 -0.29
N TRP A 154 6.07 -8.93 -0.53
CA TRP A 154 6.88 -7.74 -0.35
C TRP A 154 7.32 -7.53 1.10
N GLU A 155 6.41 -7.71 2.06
CA GLU A 155 6.73 -7.57 3.49
C GLU A 155 7.74 -8.62 3.96
N VAL A 156 7.64 -9.86 3.43
CA VAL A 156 8.62 -10.91 3.71
C VAL A 156 10.00 -10.54 3.16
N ILE A 157 10.10 -10.01 1.94
CA ILE A 157 11.38 -9.53 1.39
C ILE A 157 11.95 -8.39 2.23
N HIS A 158 11.11 -7.43 2.62
CA HIS A 158 11.50 -6.31 3.46
C HIS A 158 12.11 -6.80 4.78
N LEU A 159 11.43 -7.69 5.49
CA LEU A 159 11.88 -8.20 6.79
C LEU A 159 13.12 -9.10 6.68
N LEU A 160 13.26 -9.90 5.62
CA LEU A 160 14.37 -10.84 5.49
C LEU A 160 15.64 -10.22 4.88
N VAL A 161 15.48 -9.27 3.95
CA VAL A 161 16.60 -8.77 3.12
C VAL A 161 17.00 -7.36 3.51
N LEU A 162 16.03 -6.47 3.71
CA LEU A 162 16.30 -5.05 3.98
C LEU A 162 16.48 -4.78 5.46
N LEU A 163 15.83 -5.57 6.32
CA LEU A 163 15.87 -5.42 7.77
C LEU A 163 16.47 -6.66 8.45
N PRO A 164 17.71 -7.06 8.11
CA PRO A 164 18.36 -8.14 8.83
C PRO A 164 18.56 -7.69 10.28
N THR A 165 17.92 -8.40 11.20
CA THR A 165 18.11 -8.30 12.65
C THR A 165 19.55 -8.54 13.05
#